data_AF-A0A366ZVD3-F1
#
_entry.id   AF-A0A366ZVD3-F1
#
_cell.length_a   1.000
_cell.length_b   1.000
_cell.length_c   1.000
_cell.angle_alpha   90.00
_cell.angle_beta   90.00
_cell.angle_gamma   90.00
#
_symmetry.space_group_name_H-M   'P 1'
#
loop_
_entity.id
_entity.type
_entity.pdbx_description
1 polymer ?
#
loop_
_entity_poly.entity_id
_entity_poly.type
_entity_poly.pdbx_seq_one_letter_code
_entity_poly.pdbx_strand_id
1 'polypeptide(L)'
;MGPLHRCHGCGPLHSAAEELLDTADELTRLAARRTDACPVPWGVCPEHGATLRSTAGRCWCTASDCLRRWFHDRLGEPCAEPVTHRVIDADGDRIDFCDGHATDARARILGATVIPLC
;
A
#
# COMPACT_ATOMS: atom_id res chain seq x y z
N MET A 1 3.60 41.35 -35.22
CA MET A 1 2.49 40.73 -35.97
C MET A 1 2.91 39.29 -36.27
N GLY A 2 2.37 38.23 -35.68
CA GLY A 2 1.16 38.06 -34.86
C GLY A 2 1.40 37.23 -33.58
N PRO A 3 0.37 37.06 -32.74
CA PRO A 3 0.51 36.56 -31.39
C PRO A 3 0.56 35.02 -31.32
N LEU A 4 1.31 34.53 -30.34
CA LEU A 4 1.25 33.15 -29.86
C LEU A 4 -0.15 32.90 -29.29
N HIS A 5 -0.98 32.15 -30.02
CA HIS A 5 -2.25 31.66 -29.52
C HIS A 5 -2.00 30.63 -28.42
N ARG A 6 -2.08 31.09 -27.18
CA ARG A 6 -2.12 30.28 -25.97
C ARG A 6 -3.51 29.63 -25.91
N CYS A 7 -3.61 28.32 -26.10
CA CYS A 7 -4.86 27.58 -25.94
C CYS A 7 -5.25 27.48 -24.46
N HIS A 8 -6.03 28.45 -23.97
CA HIS A 8 -6.66 28.43 -22.65
C HIS A 8 -8.04 27.75 -22.70
N GLY A 9 -8.08 26.43 -22.92
CA GLY A 9 -9.38 25.74 -23.11
C GLY A 9 -9.50 24.30 -22.63
N CYS A 10 -8.43 23.64 -22.19
CA CYS A 10 -8.46 22.23 -21.76
C CYS A 10 -7.76 21.98 -20.42
N GLY A 11 -7.57 23.03 -19.60
CA GLY A 11 -6.81 22.93 -18.35
C GLY A 11 -7.65 22.52 -17.14
N PRO A 12 -8.68 23.29 -16.77
CA PRO A 12 -9.37 23.09 -15.48
C PRO A 12 -10.33 21.89 -15.45
N LEU A 13 -11.13 21.70 -16.51
CA LEU A 13 -12.10 20.61 -16.56
C LEU A 13 -11.42 19.24 -16.73
N HIS A 14 -10.30 19.20 -17.46
CA HIS A 14 -9.50 17.98 -17.60
C HIS A 14 -8.84 17.60 -16.28
N SER A 15 -8.18 18.56 -15.61
CA SER A 15 -7.61 18.37 -14.27
C SER A 15 -8.66 17.91 -13.25
N ALA A 16 -9.85 18.53 -13.24
CA ALA A 16 -10.92 18.13 -12.36
C ALA A 16 -11.46 16.72 -12.68
N ALA A 17 -11.50 16.35 -13.96
CA ALA A 17 -11.89 14.99 -14.35
C ALA A 17 -10.83 13.95 -13.93
N GLU A 18 -9.54 14.28 -14.03
CA GLU A 18 -8.44 13.42 -13.53
C GLU A 18 -8.54 13.22 -12.01
N GLU A 19 -8.71 14.30 -11.24
CA GLU A 19 -8.89 14.21 -9.78
C GLU A 19 -10.10 13.36 -9.38
N LEU A 20 -11.23 13.48 -10.10
CA LEU A 20 -12.42 12.68 -9.86
C LEU A 20 -12.19 11.20 -10.19
N LEU A 21 -11.46 10.90 -11.26
CA LEU A 21 -11.09 9.52 -11.62
C LEU A 21 -10.16 8.91 -10.57
N ASP A 22 -9.14 9.65 -10.12
CA ASP A 22 -8.23 9.21 -9.06
C ASP A 22 -8.99 8.92 -7.75
N THR A 23 -9.92 9.79 -7.39
CA THR A 23 -10.78 9.62 -6.20
C THR A 23 -11.69 8.40 -6.35
N ALA A 24 -12.31 8.21 -7.52
CA ALA A 24 -13.19 7.06 -7.78
C ALA A 24 -12.40 5.73 -7.72
N ASP A 25 -11.17 5.74 -8.21
CA ASP A 25 -10.25 4.61 -8.13
C ASP A 25 -9.85 4.30 -6.68
N GLU A 26 -9.59 5.33 -5.86
CA GLU A 26 -9.34 5.17 -4.42
C GLU A 26 -10.55 4.56 -3.70
N LEU A 27 -11.74 5.11 -3.93
CA LEU A 27 -12.99 4.57 -3.34
C LEU A 27 -13.25 3.13 -3.78
N THR A 28 -12.95 2.78 -5.03
CA THR A 28 -13.07 1.41 -5.54
C THR A 28 -12.11 0.47 -4.80
N ARG A 29 -10.86 0.88 -4.54
CA ARG A 29 -9.90 0.10 -3.75
C ARG A 29 -10.37 -0.09 -2.31
N LEU A 30 -10.87 0.96 -1.68
CA LEU A 30 -11.39 0.91 -0.31
C LEU A 30 -12.65 0.02 -0.21
N ALA A 31 -13.56 0.11 -1.18
CA ALA A 31 -14.75 -0.74 -1.24
C ALA A 31 -14.41 -2.21 -1.51
N ALA A 32 -13.35 -2.47 -2.27
CA ALA A 32 -12.83 -3.82 -2.51
C ALA A 32 -12.01 -4.37 -1.32
N ARG A 33 -11.81 -3.58 -0.25
CA ARG A 33 -11.02 -4.01 0.90
C ARG A 33 -11.66 -5.21 1.56
N ARG A 34 -10.83 -6.22 1.80
CA ARG A 34 -11.26 -7.49 2.35
C ARG A 34 -11.58 -7.36 3.83
N THR A 35 -12.58 -8.12 4.31
CA THR A 35 -12.90 -8.21 5.74
C THR A 35 -11.76 -8.84 6.55
N ASP A 36 -10.96 -9.71 5.92
CA ASP A 36 -9.78 -10.36 6.49
C ASP A 36 -8.48 -9.60 6.18
N ALA A 37 -8.55 -8.32 5.79
CA ALA A 37 -7.36 -7.52 5.51
C ALA A 37 -6.55 -7.25 6.78
N CYS A 38 -5.22 -7.26 6.63
CA CYS A 38 -4.26 -6.91 7.67
C CYS A 38 -4.63 -5.55 8.32
N PRO A 39 -4.59 -5.44 9.66
CA PRO A 39 -5.06 -4.24 10.36
C PRO A 39 -4.08 -3.06 10.27
N VAL A 40 -2.88 -3.25 9.70
CA VAL A 40 -1.83 -2.22 9.67
C VAL A 40 -2.22 -1.10 8.70
N PRO A 41 -2.14 0.19 9.12
CA PRO A 41 -2.64 1.32 8.33
C PRO A 41 -1.68 1.79 7.22
N TRP A 42 -0.65 1.01 6.89
CA TRP A 42 0.25 1.25 5.76
C TRP A 42 0.51 -0.04 4.99
N GLY A 43 0.73 0.05 3.69
CA GLY A 43 1.00 -1.09 2.84
C GLY A 43 2.43 -1.62 2.98
N VAL A 44 2.62 -2.84 2.48
CA VAL A 44 3.87 -3.59 2.55
C VAL A 44 4.09 -4.37 1.25
N CYS A 45 5.34 -4.73 0.93
CA CYS A 45 5.56 -5.75 -0.08
C CYS A 45 5.06 -7.08 0.50
N PRO A 46 4.12 -7.78 -0.17
CA PRO A 46 3.56 -9.02 0.38
C PRO A 46 4.61 -10.09 0.72
N GLU A 47 5.73 -10.10 -0.03
CA GLU A 47 6.80 -11.10 0.11
C GLU A 47 8.03 -10.58 0.86
N HIS A 48 8.33 -9.28 0.75
CA HIS A 48 9.60 -8.71 1.20
C HIS A 48 9.45 -7.71 2.35
N GLY A 49 8.27 -7.64 2.97
CA GLY A 49 8.05 -6.78 4.13
C GLY A 49 8.22 -5.28 3.82
N ALA A 50 8.79 -4.55 4.80
CA ALA A 50 8.94 -3.09 4.78
C ALA A 50 10.03 -2.59 3.81
N THR A 51 9.86 -2.90 2.53
CA THR A 51 10.79 -2.61 1.42
C THR A 51 10.17 -1.74 0.34
N LEU A 52 8.98 -1.20 0.59
CA LEU A 52 8.33 -0.31 -0.35
C LEU A 52 8.97 1.07 -0.37
N ARG A 53 9.04 1.67 -1.56
CA ARG A 53 9.26 3.10 -1.77
C ARG A 53 8.12 3.67 -2.59
N SER A 54 7.81 4.94 -2.33
CA SER A 54 6.73 5.65 -3.02
C SER A 54 7.17 7.04 -3.46
N THR A 55 6.77 7.44 -4.66
CA THR A 55 6.95 8.80 -5.20
C THR A 55 5.90 9.05 -6.27
N ALA A 56 5.31 10.26 -6.25
CA ALA A 56 4.33 10.70 -7.26
C ALA A 56 3.18 9.71 -7.47
N GLY A 57 2.58 9.24 -6.36
CA GLY A 57 1.43 8.32 -6.38
C GLY A 57 1.76 6.91 -6.90
N ARG A 58 3.03 6.53 -6.99
CA ARG A 58 3.45 5.20 -7.44
C ARG A 58 4.33 4.56 -6.39
N CYS A 59 4.14 3.26 -6.21
CA CYS A 59 4.86 2.49 -5.20
C CYS A 59 5.56 1.28 -5.82
N TRP A 60 6.73 0.90 -5.30
CA TRP A 60 7.48 -0.28 -5.75
C TRP A 60 8.28 -0.91 -4.61
N CYS A 61 8.54 -2.21 -4.72
CA CYS A 61 9.47 -2.91 -3.82
C CYS A 61 10.92 -2.63 -4.21
N THR A 62 11.81 -2.43 -3.23
CA THR A 62 13.25 -2.22 -3.46
C THR A 62 14.11 -3.47 -3.30
N ALA A 63 13.52 -4.63 -2.96
CA ALA A 63 14.25 -5.89 -2.97
C ALA A 63 14.72 -6.21 -4.41
N SER A 64 15.96 -6.63 -4.57
CA SER A 64 16.64 -6.76 -5.87
C SER A 64 16.01 -7.79 -6.81
N ASP A 65 15.31 -8.78 -6.27
CA ASP A 65 14.61 -9.86 -6.96
C ASP A 65 13.09 -9.63 -7.08
N CYS A 66 12.58 -8.51 -6.57
CA CYS A 66 11.15 -8.21 -6.59
C CYS A 66 10.79 -7.20 -7.69
N LEU A 67 9.92 -7.59 -8.62
CA LEU A 67 9.45 -6.73 -9.70
C LEU A 67 8.09 -6.08 -9.43
N ARG A 68 7.52 -6.25 -8.23
CA ARG A 68 6.19 -5.74 -7.88
C ARG A 68 6.18 -4.21 -7.84
N ARG A 69 5.20 -3.63 -8.54
CA ARG A 69 4.95 -2.19 -8.66
C ARG A 69 3.44 -1.94 -8.61
N TRP A 70 3.06 -0.78 -8.10
CA TRP A 70 1.69 -0.33 -7.98
C TRP A 70 1.57 1.08 -8.58
N PHE A 71 0.47 1.31 -9.30
CA PHE A 71 0.14 2.61 -9.89
C PHE A 71 -0.63 3.53 -8.93
N HIS A 72 -0.60 3.22 -7.64
CA HIS A 72 -1.11 4.02 -6.53
C HIS A 72 -0.08 3.99 -5.38
N ASP A 73 -0.23 4.90 -4.40
CA ASP A 73 0.62 4.96 -3.21
C ASP A 73 0.26 3.88 -2.19
N ARG A 74 0.57 2.64 -2.53
CA ARG A 74 0.34 1.50 -1.64
C ARG A 74 1.00 1.67 -0.27
N LEU A 75 2.17 2.33 -0.18
CA LEU A 75 2.85 2.52 1.09
C LEU A 75 2.04 3.43 2.02
N GLY A 76 1.38 4.46 1.48
CA GLY A 76 0.52 5.38 2.23
C GLY A 76 -0.90 4.85 2.50
N GLU A 77 -1.34 3.79 1.82
CA GLU A 77 -2.68 3.23 1.95
C GLU A 77 -2.75 2.10 3.01
N PRO A 78 -3.90 1.88 3.68
CA PRO A 78 -4.09 0.73 4.57
C PRO A 78 -3.76 -0.60 3.90
N CYS A 79 -3.15 -1.52 4.65
CA CYS A 79 -2.78 -2.82 4.10
C CYS A 79 -4.01 -3.57 3.57
N ALA A 80 -3.92 -4.03 2.33
CA ALA A 80 -4.97 -4.77 1.64
C ALA A 80 -4.70 -6.29 1.61
N GLU A 81 -3.54 -6.73 2.10
CA GLU A 81 -3.18 -8.15 2.11
C GLU A 81 -4.00 -8.92 3.15
N PRO A 82 -4.37 -10.18 2.86
CA PRO A 82 -5.09 -11.01 3.82
C PRO A 82 -4.21 -11.31 5.03
N VAL A 83 -4.85 -11.41 6.19
CA VAL A 83 -4.23 -11.96 7.39
C VAL A 83 -3.85 -13.43 7.15
N THR A 84 -2.60 -13.77 7.43
CA THR A 84 -2.05 -15.14 7.24
C THR A 84 -1.18 -15.60 8.41
N HIS A 85 -0.87 -14.74 9.37
CA HIS A 85 0.00 -15.03 10.49
C HIS A 85 -0.51 -14.42 11.78
N ARG A 86 -0.25 -15.08 12.90
CA ARG A 86 -0.35 -14.54 14.25
C ARG A 86 1.04 -14.22 14.78
N VAL A 87 1.22 -12.98 15.22
CA VAL A 87 2.40 -12.53 15.96
C VAL A 87 2.04 -12.44 17.44
N ILE A 88 2.90 -13.04 18.27
CA ILE A 88 2.82 -12.98 19.73
C ILE A 88 4.11 -12.34 20.21
N ASP A 89 4.04 -11.19 20.90
CA ASP A 89 5.24 -10.53 21.43
C ASP A 89 5.73 -11.16 22.74
N ALA A 90 6.78 -10.58 23.32
CA ALA A 90 7.41 -11.07 24.54
C ALA A 90 6.50 -10.96 25.79
N ASP A 91 5.55 -10.03 25.77
CA ASP A 91 4.58 -9.82 26.86
C ASP A 91 3.33 -10.72 26.67
N GLY A 92 3.23 -11.38 25.53
CA GLY A 92 2.15 -12.30 25.18
C GLY A 92 0.99 -11.66 24.43
N ASP A 93 1.11 -10.39 24.04
CA ASP A 93 0.11 -9.68 23.25
C ASP A 93 0.07 -10.25 21.83
N ARG A 94 -1.14 -10.30 21.27
CA ARG A 94 -1.41 -11.01 20.02
C ARG A 94 -1.98 -10.07 18.97
N ILE A 95 -1.39 -10.13 17.79
CA ILE A 95 -1.91 -9.44 16.61
C ILE A 95 -1.78 -10.32 15.37
N ASP A 96 -2.83 -10.33 14.55
CA ASP A 96 -2.83 -11.09 13.31
C ASP A 96 -2.44 -10.18 12.13
N PHE A 97 -1.47 -10.61 11.34
CA PHE A 97 -0.86 -9.85 10.23
C PHE A 97 -0.89 -10.64 8.92
N CYS A 98 -0.76 -9.93 7.81
CA CYS A 98 -0.37 -10.54 6.55
C CYS A 98 1.09 -10.99 6.57
N ASP A 99 1.49 -11.77 5.57
CA ASP A 99 2.85 -12.32 5.45
C ASP A 99 3.93 -11.22 5.42
N GLY A 100 3.71 -10.14 4.69
CA GLY A 100 4.65 -9.02 4.63
C GLY A 100 4.86 -8.32 5.98
N HIS A 101 3.78 -8.05 6.72
CA HIS A 101 3.88 -7.46 8.07
C HIS A 101 4.39 -8.44 9.12
N ALA A 102 4.10 -9.73 8.97
CA ALA A 102 4.68 -10.77 9.80
C ALA A 102 6.20 -10.89 9.61
N THR A 103 6.68 -10.75 8.36
CA THR A 103 8.11 -10.71 8.04
C THR A 103 8.81 -9.51 8.68
N ASP A 104 8.20 -8.31 8.61
CA ASP A 104 8.75 -7.12 9.28
C ASP A 104 8.73 -7.27 10.82
N ALA A 105 7.65 -7.83 11.38
CA ALA A 105 7.54 -8.13 12.80
C ALA A 105 8.63 -9.09 13.29
N ARG A 106 8.92 -10.18 12.56
CA ARG A 106 10.03 -11.10 12.86
C ARG A 106 11.37 -10.39 12.97
N ALA A 107 11.60 -9.36 12.14
CA ALA A 107 12.86 -8.64 12.10
C ALA A 107 12.98 -7.55 13.19
N ARG A 108 11.86 -6.99 13.66
CA ARG A 108 11.85 -5.77 14.50
C ARG A 108 11.34 -5.97 15.92
N ILE A 109 10.48 -6.96 16.17
CA ILE A 109 9.90 -7.21 17.48
C ILE A 109 10.73 -8.28 18.19
N LEU A 110 11.53 -7.85 19.17
CA LEU A 110 12.38 -8.74 19.94
C LEU A 110 11.54 -9.76 20.73
N GLY A 111 11.89 -11.03 20.62
CA GLY A 111 11.18 -12.12 21.29
C GLY A 111 9.83 -12.49 20.68
N ALA A 112 9.44 -11.89 19.54
CA ALA A 112 8.19 -12.25 18.89
C ALA A 112 8.21 -13.68 18.34
N THR A 113 7.13 -14.41 18.60
CA THR A 113 6.81 -15.68 17.96
C THR A 113 5.83 -15.42 16.82
N VAL A 114 6.11 -15.95 15.64
CA VAL A 114 5.27 -15.75 14.45
C VAL A 114 4.79 -17.08 13.90
N ILE A 115 3.47 -17.26 13.90
CA ILE A 115 2.79 -18.53 13.65
C ILE A 115 1.88 -18.38 12.42
N PRO A 116 1.99 -19.22 11.38
CA PRO A 116 1.04 -19.22 10.28
C PRO A 116 -0.39 -19.55 10.73
N LEU A 117 -1.38 -18.87 10.15
CA LEU A 117 -2.80 -19.15 10.30
C LEU A 117 -3.23 -19.93 9.05
N CYS A 118 -3.48 -21.23 9.23
CA CYS A 118 -3.90 -22.15 8.19
C CYS A 118 -5.29 -21.86 7.61
#